data_AF-A0AAE2U4F3-F1
#
_entry.id   AF-A0AAE2U4F3-F1
#
_cell.length_a   1.000
_cell.length_b   1.000
_cell.length_c   1.000
_cell.angle_alpha   90.00
_cell.angle_beta   90.00
_cell.angle_gamma   90.00
#
_symmetry.space_group_name_H-M   'P 1'
#
loop_
_entity.id
_entity.type
_entity.pdbx_description
1 polymer ?
#
loop_
_entity_poly.entity_id
_entity_poly.type
_entity_poly.pdbx_seq_one_letter_code
_entity_poly.pdbx_strand_id
1 'polypeptide(L)'
;MYILYGTDESGSCMIEIALQRCAVPWRRVEASSWQDGEGSEALARINPLKQIPTLVTPDGQVLTESAAILIHLGLEYPQAELLAGNRAQILRGLLYIAANCYSAIGIIDYPQRWLGDADEALQAQLTTGTRRYLHQAWVVFADQFADQLFTPCNVPNALGIMAAAVSRWDEAREALHNLAPGFAHTLERVDADPVVAPVFARHWPDWQVS
;
A
#
# COMPACT_ATOMS: atom_id res chain seq x y z
N MET A 1 6.09 -0.57 22.48
CA MET A 1 5.89 -1.59 21.43
C MET A 1 4.83 -1.07 20.48
N TYR A 2 5.02 -1.23 19.17
CA TYR A 2 4.01 -0.84 18.17
C TYR A 2 2.85 -1.85 18.10
N ILE A 3 1.64 -1.37 17.78
CA ILE A 3 0.48 -2.21 17.50
C ILE A 3 -0.05 -1.86 16.12
N LEU A 4 -0.02 -2.81 15.19
CA LEU A 4 -0.54 -2.65 13.84
C LEU A 4 -1.89 -3.34 13.71
N TYR A 5 -2.92 -2.57 13.36
CA TYR A 5 -4.23 -3.10 12.99
C TYR A 5 -4.27 -3.34 11.48
N GLY A 6 -4.62 -4.56 11.07
CA GLY A 6 -4.71 -4.96 9.67
C GLY A 6 -5.14 -6.40 9.47
N THR A 7 -5.42 -6.77 8.23
CA THR A 7 -5.73 -8.12 7.77
C THR A 7 -4.85 -8.51 6.57
N ASP A 8 -4.83 -9.80 6.24
CA ASP A 8 -4.23 -10.29 4.99
C ASP A 8 -4.96 -9.68 3.78
N GLU A 9 -4.31 -9.69 2.62
CA GLU A 9 -4.80 -9.02 1.38
C GLU A 9 -5.04 -7.50 1.50
N SER A 10 -4.57 -6.86 2.58
CA SER A 10 -4.70 -5.40 2.78
C SER A 10 -3.37 -4.65 2.70
N GLY A 11 -3.47 -3.31 2.64
CA GLY A 11 -2.31 -2.42 2.69
C GLY A 11 -1.48 -2.48 3.99
N SER A 12 -1.90 -3.24 5.02
CA SER A 12 -1.10 -3.42 6.23
C SER A 12 0.23 -4.12 5.97
N CYS A 13 0.34 -4.94 4.91
CA CYS A 13 1.60 -5.58 4.50
C CYS A 13 2.76 -4.59 4.38
N MET A 14 2.51 -3.39 3.84
CA MET A 14 3.51 -2.34 3.66
C MET A 14 4.12 -1.93 5.01
N ILE A 15 3.29 -1.85 6.04
CA ILE A 15 3.69 -1.43 7.38
C ILE A 15 4.34 -2.58 8.13
N GLU A 16 3.90 -3.83 7.91
CA GLU A 16 4.59 -5.01 8.43
C GLU A 16 6.04 -5.09 7.93
N ILE A 17 6.25 -4.92 6.63
CA ILE A 17 7.60 -4.87 6.02
C ILE A 17 8.42 -3.75 6.64
N ALA A 18 7.85 -2.54 6.75
CA ALA A 18 8.55 -1.40 7.33
C ALA A 18 8.94 -1.63 8.80
N LEU A 19 8.03 -2.15 9.63
CA LEU A 19 8.30 -2.46 11.04
C LEU A 19 9.37 -3.54 11.20
N GLN A 20 9.37 -4.56 10.34
CA GLN A 20 10.43 -5.58 10.31
C GLN A 20 11.80 -4.95 9.99
N ARG A 21 11.87 -4.07 8.98
CA ARG A 21 13.11 -3.35 8.63
C ARG A 21 13.59 -2.39 9.72
N CYS A 22 12.67 -1.76 10.44
CA CYS A 22 13.01 -0.94 11.60
C CYS A 22 13.57 -1.75 12.78
N ALA A 23 13.44 -3.09 12.74
CA ALA A 23 13.90 -3.99 13.80
C ALA A 23 13.34 -3.62 15.19
N VAL A 24 12.08 -3.18 15.23
CA VAL A 24 11.40 -2.73 16.45
C VAL A 24 10.40 -3.76 16.97
N PRO A 25 10.10 -3.81 18.27
CA PRO A 25 9.05 -4.67 18.79
C PRO A 25 7.67 -4.18 18.32
N TRP A 26 6.92 -5.07 17.67
CA TRP A 26 5.55 -4.82 17.24
C TRP A 26 4.70 -6.08 17.33
N ARG A 27 3.38 -5.90 17.34
CA ARG A 27 2.42 -6.99 17.17
C ARG A 27 1.30 -6.57 16.24
N ARG A 28 0.71 -7.55 15.55
CA ARG A 28 -0.51 -7.36 14.77
C ARG A 28 -1.75 -7.53 15.64
N VAL A 29 -2.81 -6.79 15.31
CA VAL A 29 -4.19 -7.05 15.72
C VAL A 29 -4.99 -7.26 14.45
N GLU A 30 -5.64 -8.42 14.35
CA GLU A 30 -6.51 -8.72 13.21
C GLU A 30 -7.73 -7.80 13.24
N ALA A 31 -7.86 -6.94 12.23
CA ALA A 31 -8.95 -5.98 12.15
C ALA A 31 -9.15 -5.51 10.70
N SER A 32 -10.40 -5.25 10.33
CA SER A 32 -10.79 -4.59 9.09
C SER A 32 -12.16 -3.93 9.26
N SER A 33 -12.55 -3.05 8.32
CA SER A 33 -13.88 -2.42 8.37
C SER A 33 -15.02 -3.31 7.87
N TRP A 34 -14.69 -4.46 7.26
CA TRP A 34 -15.64 -5.39 6.65
C TRP A 34 -15.79 -6.72 7.41
N GLN A 35 -15.05 -6.90 8.51
CA GLN A 35 -15.18 -8.05 9.40
C GLN A 35 -15.57 -7.58 10.79
N ASP A 36 -16.46 -8.33 11.43
CA ASP A 36 -16.82 -8.13 12.84
C ASP A 36 -15.84 -8.87 13.75
N GLY A 37 -15.62 -8.33 14.96
CA GLY A 37 -14.79 -8.96 15.98
C GLY A 37 -14.13 -7.96 16.93
N GLU A 38 -13.51 -8.46 17.99
CA GLU A 38 -12.88 -7.64 19.03
C GLU A 38 -11.84 -6.66 18.47
N GLY A 39 -11.08 -7.08 17.43
CA GLY A 39 -10.12 -6.22 16.76
C GLY A 39 -10.76 -5.09 15.95
N SER A 40 -11.90 -5.35 15.28
CA SER A 40 -12.68 -4.33 14.56
C SER A 40 -13.31 -3.32 15.52
N GLU A 41 -13.83 -3.78 16.67
CA GLU A 41 -14.31 -2.90 17.73
C GLU A 41 -13.19 -2.05 18.34
N ALA A 42 -12.00 -2.64 18.54
CA ALA A 42 -10.82 -1.93 19.00
C ALA A 42 -10.36 -0.86 18.01
N LEU A 43 -10.34 -1.20 16.72
CA LEU A 43 -10.03 -0.27 15.64
C LEU A 43 -11.02 0.90 15.61
N ALA A 44 -12.33 0.63 15.74
CA ALA A 44 -13.36 1.66 15.74
C ALA A 44 -13.23 2.69 16.87
N ARG A 45 -12.63 2.31 18.01
CA ARG A 45 -12.37 3.23 19.12
C ARG A 45 -11.25 4.23 18.83
N ILE A 46 -10.30 3.88 17.96
CA ILE A 46 -9.10 4.69 17.70
C ILE A 46 -9.09 5.34 16.31
N ASN A 47 -9.81 4.76 15.35
CA ASN A 47 -9.93 5.27 13.99
C ASN A 47 -11.43 5.29 13.58
N PRO A 48 -12.08 6.47 13.57
CA PRO A 48 -13.49 6.60 13.18
C PRO A 48 -13.80 6.12 11.76
N LEU A 49 -12.82 6.17 10.85
CA LEU A 49 -12.98 5.66 9.47
C LEU A 49 -12.87 4.12 9.40
N LYS A 50 -12.43 3.47 10.49
CA LYS A 50 -12.17 2.02 10.59
C LYS A 50 -11.23 1.49 9.50
N GLN A 51 -10.43 2.37 8.91
CA GLN A 51 -9.52 2.00 7.83
C GLN A 51 -8.25 1.37 8.38
N ILE A 52 -7.70 0.45 7.60
CA ILE A 52 -6.42 -0.20 7.84
C ILE A 52 -5.45 0.15 6.70
N PRO A 53 -4.14 0.22 6.98
CA PRO A 53 -3.51 0.06 8.28
C PRO A 53 -3.78 1.21 9.26
N THR A 54 -3.89 0.87 10.54
CA THR A 54 -3.80 1.84 11.66
C THR A 54 -2.67 1.39 12.58
N LEU A 55 -1.71 2.28 12.85
CA LEU A 55 -0.56 2.00 13.70
C LEU A 55 -0.67 2.78 15.02
N VAL A 56 -0.55 2.08 16.14
CA VAL A 56 -0.38 2.70 17.46
C VAL A 56 1.09 2.64 17.84
N THR A 57 1.66 3.80 18.14
CA THR A 57 3.06 3.96 18.55
C THR A 57 3.29 3.52 20.01
N PRO A 58 4.54 3.32 20.45
CA PRO A 58 4.83 2.95 21.84
C PRO A 58 4.32 3.93 22.90
N ASP A 59 4.19 5.21 22.57
CA ASP A 59 3.66 6.29 23.41
C ASP A 59 2.14 6.49 23.26
N GLY A 60 1.48 5.66 22.46
CA GLY A 60 0.01 5.64 22.33
C GLY A 60 -0.55 6.58 21.27
N GLN A 61 0.29 7.22 20.46
CA GLN A 61 -0.16 7.98 19.29
C GLN A 61 -0.76 7.04 18.24
N VAL A 62 -1.87 7.47 17.64
CA VAL A 62 -2.51 6.77 16.53
C VAL A 62 -2.08 7.42 15.22
N LEU A 63 -1.50 6.62 14.32
CA LEU A 63 -1.13 7.01 12.97
C LEU A 63 -2.00 6.24 11.96
N THR A 64 -2.61 6.98 11.05
CA THR A 64 -3.38 6.48 9.90
C THR A 64 -2.71 6.96 8.61
N GLU A 65 -3.25 6.55 7.46
CA GLU A 65 -2.67 6.76 6.13
C GLU A 65 -1.35 6.00 5.91
N SER A 66 -1.37 4.99 5.04
CA SER A 66 -0.21 4.12 4.76
C SER A 66 1.07 4.91 4.44
N ALA A 67 0.96 5.95 3.60
CA ALA A 67 2.09 6.80 3.25
C ALA A 67 2.64 7.58 4.46
N ALA A 68 1.76 8.13 5.31
CA ALA A 68 2.19 8.87 6.49
C ALA A 68 2.88 7.95 7.52
N ILE A 69 2.38 6.73 7.70
CA ILE A 69 3.01 5.71 8.57
C ILE A 69 4.40 5.35 8.04
N LEU A 70 4.55 5.09 6.73
CA LEU A 70 5.85 4.80 6.11
C LEU A 70 6.84 5.97 6.28
N ILE A 71 6.36 7.21 6.12
CA ILE A 71 7.16 8.42 6.32
C ILE A 71 7.60 8.53 7.77
N HIS A 72 6.68 8.36 8.72
CA HIS A 72 6.98 8.39 10.15
C HIS A 72 8.07 7.36 10.51
N LEU A 73 7.89 6.09 10.13
CA LEU A 73 8.88 5.04 10.41
C LEU A 73 10.24 5.33 9.76
N GLY A 74 10.24 5.88 8.54
CA GLY A 74 11.50 6.23 7.87
C GLY A 74 12.21 7.47 8.42
N LEU A 75 11.49 8.36 9.10
CA LEU A 75 12.09 9.49 9.83
C LEU A 75 12.58 9.07 11.21
N GLU A 76 11.81 8.25 11.92
CA GLU A 76 12.12 7.77 13.27
C GLU A 76 13.26 6.75 13.27
N TYR A 77 13.35 5.92 12.22
CA TYR A 77 14.37 4.88 12.07
C TYR A 77 15.18 5.06 10.78
N PRO A 78 16.07 6.06 10.67
CA PRO A 78 16.85 6.30 9.46
C PRO A 78 17.70 5.10 9.02
N GLN A 79 18.16 4.29 9.97
CA GLN A 79 18.91 3.06 9.72
C GLN A 79 18.12 1.98 8.98
N ALA A 80 16.78 2.06 9.00
CA ALA A 80 15.92 1.18 8.22
C ALA A 80 15.94 1.54 6.72
N GLU A 81 16.55 2.67 6.33
CA GLU A 81 16.71 3.15 4.96
C GLU A 81 15.41 3.27 4.15
N LEU A 82 14.26 3.36 4.82
CA LEU A 82 12.95 3.49 4.19
C LEU A 82 12.82 4.75 3.32
N LEU A 83 13.55 5.82 3.66
CA LEU A 83 13.60 7.08 2.91
C LEU A 83 14.99 7.37 2.32
N ALA A 84 15.82 6.33 2.15
CA ALA A 84 17.14 6.48 1.53
C ALA A 84 17.04 6.60 0.01
N GLY A 85 17.78 7.55 -0.57
CA GLY A 85 17.69 7.97 -1.96
C GLY A 85 17.31 9.44 -2.10
N ASN A 86 16.66 9.82 -3.20
CA ASN A 86 16.13 11.18 -3.36
C ASN A 86 14.83 11.34 -2.56
N ARG A 87 14.96 11.78 -1.31
CA ARG A 87 13.84 11.89 -0.36
C ARG A 87 12.67 12.70 -0.90
N ALA A 88 12.91 13.81 -1.61
CA ALA A 88 11.82 14.61 -2.18
C ALA A 88 11.00 13.82 -3.20
N GLN A 89 11.66 13.01 -4.04
CA GLN A 89 10.99 12.15 -5.02
C GLN A 89 10.30 10.95 -4.36
N ILE A 90 10.90 10.36 -3.33
CA ILE A 90 10.27 9.28 -2.55
C ILE A 90 8.96 9.77 -1.93
N LEU A 91 8.98 10.91 -1.23
CA LEU A 91 7.80 11.49 -0.61
C LEU A 91 6.73 11.83 -1.67
N ARG A 92 7.14 12.45 -2.78
CA ARG A 92 6.23 12.75 -3.90
C ARG A 92 5.58 11.48 -4.46
N GLY A 93 6.35 10.40 -4.63
CA GLY A 93 5.86 9.13 -5.13
C GLY A 93 4.88 8.45 -4.18
N LEU A 94 5.16 8.46 -2.87
CA LEU A 94 4.26 7.91 -1.85
C LEU A 94 2.90 8.61 -1.89
N LEU A 95 2.92 9.93 -1.93
CA LEU A 95 1.72 10.76 -2.03
C LEU A 95 1.04 10.63 -3.39
N TYR A 96 1.79 10.41 -4.47
CA TYR A 96 1.22 10.11 -5.78
C TYR A 96 0.41 8.81 -5.74
N ILE A 97 0.96 7.73 -5.20
CA ILE A 97 0.26 6.45 -5.09
C ILE A 97 -0.99 6.62 -4.21
N ALA A 98 -0.87 7.27 -3.05
CA ALA A 98 -2.02 7.51 -2.17
C ALA A 98 -3.15 8.30 -2.84
N ALA A 99 -2.80 9.37 -3.56
CA ALA A 99 -3.78 10.31 -4.11
C ALA A 99 -4.38 9.88 -5.46
N ASN A 100 -3.64 9.12 -6.28
CA ASN A 100 -4.06 8.79 -7.65
C ASN A 100 -4.35 7.29 -7.84
N CYS A 101 -3.55 6.41 -7.23
CA CYS A 101 -3.71 4.97 -7.44
C CYS A 101 -4.62 4.36 -6.36
N TYR A 102 -4.29 4.54 -5.09
CA TYR A 102 -4.99 3.87 -4.00
C TYR A 102 -6.39 4.47 -3.76
N SER A 103 -6.55 5.78 -3.99
CA SER A 103 -7.86 6.43 -4.00
C SER A 103 -8.79 5.86 -5.10
N ALA A 104 -8.26 5.54 -6.28
CA ALA A 104 -9.02 4.96 -7.39
C ALA A 104 -9.50 3.55 -7.06
N ILE A 105 -8.65 2.71 -6.42
CA ILE A 105 -9.05 1.39 -5.91
C ILE A 105 -10.21 1.53 -4.92
N GLY A 106 -10.14 2.50 -4.00
CA GLY A 106 -11.24 2.74 -3.05
C GLY A 106 -12.57 3.15 -3.70
N ILE A 107 -12.54 3.75 -4.89
CA ILE A 107 -13.74 4.04 -5.71
C ILE A 107 -14.25 2.76 -6.39
N ILE A 108 -13.34 1.92 -6.88
CA ILE A 108 -13.69 0.67 -7.57
C ILE A 108 -14.32 -0.34 -6.60
N ASP A 109 -13.75 -0.47 -5.39
CA ASP A 109 -14.25 -1.39 -4.36
C ASP A 109 -15.60 -0.95 -3.78
N TYR A 110 -15.84 0.37 -3.73
CA TYR A 110 -17.00 0.94 -3.05
C TYR A 110 -17.70 2.06 -3.86
N PRO A 111 -18.12 1.83 -5.12
CA PRO A 111 -18.71 2.86 -5.98
C PRO A 111 -19.98 3.48 -5.40
N GLN A 112 -20.72 2.73 -4.59
CA GLN A 112 -21.90 3.18 -3.84
C GLN A 112 -21.63 4.37 -2.91
N ARG A 113 -20.38 4.61 -2.47
CA ARG A 113 -20.05 5.81 -1.67
C ARG A 113 -20.18 7.10 -2.48
N TRP A 114 -20.08 7.02 -3.81
CA TRP A 114 -20.23 8.16 -4.72
C TRP A 114 -21.61 8.21 -5.38
N LEU A 115 -22.20 7.05 -5.64
CA LEU A 115 -23.44 6.94 -6.41
C LEU A 115 -24.70 6.68 -5.57
N GLY A 116 -24.56 6.35 -4.28
CA GLY A 116 -25.68 5.92 -3.44
C GLY A 116 -26.35 4.67 -4.00
N ASP A 117 -27.68 4.66 -4.05
CA ASP A 117 -28.50 3.55 -4.53
C ASP A 117 -28.71 3.57 -6.07
N ALA A 118 -27.77 4.16 -6.83
CA ALA A 118 -27.83 4.15 -8.28
C ALA A 118 -27.81 2.72 -8.84
N ASP A 119 -28.36 2.53 -10.04
CA ASP A 119 -28.42 1.20 -10.66
C ASP A 119 -27.03 0.60 -10.96
N GLU A 120 -27.02 -0.71 -11.16
CA GLU A 120 -25.79 -1.48 -11.41
C GLU A 120 -25.06 -1.02 -12.69
N ALA A 121 -25.78 -0.49 -13.68
CA ALA A 121 -25.17 -0.03 -14.93
C ALA A 121 -24.32 1.24 -14.71
N LEU A 122 -24.83 2.19 -13.91
CA LEU A 122 -24.09 3.38 -13.50
C LEU A 122 -22.89 3.03 -12.61
N GLN A 123 -23.06 2.08 -11.68
CA GLN A 123 -21.95 1.58 -10.86
C GLN A 123 -20.85 0.94 -11.73
N ALA A 124 -21.23 0.06 -12.66
CA ALA A 124 -20.30 -0.56 -13.59
C ALA A 124 -19.57 0.46 -14.49
N GLN A 125 -20.27 1.51 -14.92
CA GLN A 125 -19.66 2.59 -15.70
C GLN A 125 -18.61 3.36 -14.89
N LEU A 126 -18.89 3.69 -13.62
CA LEU A 126 -17.94 4.34 -12.73
C LEU A 126 -16.71 3.44 -12.51
N THR A 127 -16.92 2.17 -12.12
CA THR A 127 -15.83 1.22 -11.89
C THR A 127 -14.94 1.05 -13.13
N THR A 128 -15.53 0.89 -14.31
CA THR A 128 -14.78 0.75 -15.58
C THR A 128 -13.98 2.02 -15.92
N GLY A 129 -14.59 3.19 -15.74
CA GLY A 129 -13.93 4.47 -15.95
C GLY A 129 -12.74 4.67 -15.01
N THR A 130 -12.94 4.37 -13.72
CA THR A 130 -11.92 4.52 -12.68
C THR A 130 -10.78 3.54 -12.85
N ARG A 131 -11.03 2.27 -13.21
CA ARG A 131 -9.96 1.29 -13.48
C ARG A 131 -9.07 1.73 -14.64
N ARG A 132 -9.65 2.24 -15.71
CA ARG A 132 -8.88 2.81 -16.83
C ARG A 132 -8.02 4.01 -16.40
N TYR A 133 -8.56 4.88 -15.53
CA TYR A 133 -7.77 5.97 -14.94
C TYR A 133 -6.64 5.43 -14.06
N LEU A 134 -6.89 4.44 -13.21
CA LEU A 134 -5.89 3.79 -12.37
C LEU A 134 -4.74 3.21 -13.20
N HIS A 135 -5.05 2.47 -14.28
CA HIS A 135 -4.03 1.92 -15.18
C HIS A 135 -3.18 3.02 -15.82
N GLN A 136 -3.82 4.12 -16.27
CA GLN A 136 -3.09 5.28 -16.79
C GLN A 136 -2.22 5.95 -15.72
N ALA A 137 -2.70 6.07 -14.48
CA ALA A 137 -1.94 6.64 -13.38
C ALA A 137 -0.69 5.79 -13.06
N TRP A 138 -0.80 4.45 -13.15
CA TRP A 138 0.35 3.56 -13.03
C TRP A 138 1.38 3.71 -14.15
N VAL A 139 0.94 3.92 -15.39
CA VAL A 139 1.86 4.21 -16.51
C VAL A 139 2.61 5.52 -16.28
N VAL A 140 1.91 6.57 -15.81
CA VAL A 140 2.55 7.85 -15.45
C VAL A 140 3.50 7.68 -14.26
N PHE A 141 3.13 6.87 -13.28
CA PHE A 141 3.99 6.56 -12.15
C PHE A 141 5.28 5.85 -12.61
N ALA A 142 5.16 4.86 -13.49
CA ALA A 142 6.28 4.13 -14.06
C ALA A 142 7.29 5.08 -14.72
N ASP A 143 6.82 6.00 -15.57
CA ASP A 143 7.65 6.98 -16.28
C ASP A 143 8.40 7.93 -15.31
N GLN A 144 7.74 8.36 -14.24
CA GLN A 144 8.30 9.39 -13.36
C GLN A 144 9.14 8.86 -12.20
N PHE A 145 8.91 7.61 -11.78
CA PHE A 145 9.41 7.12 -10.50
C PHE A 145 10.17 5.79 -10.58
N ALA A 146 10.28 5.12 -11.73
CA ALA A 146 10.95 3.80 -11.84
C ALA A 146 12.32 3.74 -11.13
N ASP A 147 13.14 4.79 -11.28
CA ASP A 147 14.48 4.86 -10.68
C ASP A 147 14.50 5.25 -9.19
N GLN A 148 13.33 5.41 -8.56
CA GLN A 148 13.18 5.89 -7.18
C GLN A 148 12.75 4.80 -6.20
N LEU A 149 12.54 3.55 -6.65
CA LEU A 149 11.98 2.47 -5.82
C LEU A 149 13.00 1.80 -4.89
N PHE A 150 14.30 2.01 -5.14
CA PHE A 150 15.38 1.36 -4.41
C PHE A 150 16.29 2.37 -3.71
N THR A 151 16.91 1.94 -2.61
CA THR A 151 18.02 2.65 -1.98
C THR A 151 19.28 2.57 -2.86
N PRO A 152 20.32 3.37 -2.59
CA PRO A 152 21.60 3.24 -3.29
C PRO A 152 22.26 1.85 -3.17
N CYS A 153 21.88 1.06 -2.16
CA CYS A 153 22.33 -0.30 -1.94
C CYS A 153 21.41 -1.36 -2.58
N ASN A 154 20.50 -0.94 -3.47
CA ASN A 154 19.62 -1.82 -4.24
C ASN A 154 18.61 -2.63 -3.39
N VAL A 155 18.22 -2.08 -2.24
CA VAL A 155 17.13 -2.60 -1.39
C VAL A 155 15.87 -1.77 -1.66
N PRO A 156 14.66 -2.34 -1.72
CA PRO A 156 13.44 -1.55 -1.90
C PRO A 156 13.30 -0.50 -0.79
N ASN A 157 13.00 0.76 -1.11
CA ASN A 157 12.67 1.77 -0.11
C ASN A 157 11.15 1.80 0.15
N ALA A 158 10.66 2.74 0.96
CA ALA A 158 9.22 2.84 1.26
C ALA A 158 8.37 3.03 0.00
N LEU A 159 8.86 3.77 -1.01
CA LEU A 159 8.16 3.94 -2.28
C LEU A 159 8.12 2.63 -3.06
N GLY A 160 9.23 1.88 -3.11
CA GLY A 160 9.26 0.53 -3.68
C GLY A 160 8.24 -0.39 -3.04
N ILE A 161 8.23 -0.46 -1.70
CA ILE A 161 7.29 -1.30 -0.93
C ILE A 161 5.84 -0.92 -1.24
N MET A 162 5.51 0.39 -1.21
CA MET A 162 4.15 0.87 -1.48
C MET A 162 3.73 0.65 -2.94
N ALA A 163 4.64 0.87 -3.90
CA ALA A 163 4.37 0.61 -5.30
C ALA A 163 4.10 -0.87 -5.55
N ALA A 164 4.93 -1.75 -4.98
CA ALA A 164 4.81 -3.19 -5.17
C ALA A 164 3.53 -3.77 -4.54
N ALA A 165 3.13 -3.29 -3.36
CA ALA A 165 1.88 -3.69 -2.73
C ALA A 165 0.65 -3.16 -3.48
N VAL A 166 0.58 -1.86 -3.75
CA VAL A 166 -0.64 -1.23 -4.28
C VAL A 166 -0.93 -1.61 -5.73
N SER A 167 0.10 -1.90 -6.51
CA SER A 167 -0.08 -2.34 -7.90
C SER A 167 -0.72 -3.73 -8.02
N ARG A 168 -0.86 -4.50 -6.94
CA ARG A 168 -1.45 -5.84 -6.96
C ARG A 168 -2.98 -5.86 -7.13
N TRP A 169 -3.64 -4.72 -6.96
CA TRP A 169 -5.09 -4.61 -7.06
C TRP A 169 -5.53 -4.14 -8.45
N ASP A 170 -6.79 -4.44 -8.78
CA ASP A 170 -7.47 -3.96 -9.99
C ASP A 170 -6.71 -4.21 -11.30
N GLU A 171 -6.10 -5.39 -11.43
CA GLU A 171 -5.40 -5.84 -12.65
C GLU A 171 -4.25 -4.90 -13.06
N ALA A 172 -3.73 -4.09 -12.12
CA ALA A 172 -2.73 -3.08 -12.45
C ALA A 172 -1.37 -3.69 -12.81
N ARG A 173 -1.01 -4.86 -12.29
CA ARG A 173 0.22 -5.57 -12.69
C ARG A 173 0.13 -6.08 -14.12
N GLU A 174 -0.97 -6.69 -14.49
CA GLU A 174 -1.25 -7.16 -15.85
C GLU A 174 -1.25 -6.00 -16.85
N ALA A 175 -1.85 -4.86 -16.48
CA ALA A 175 -1.78 -3.66 -17.29
C ALA A 175 -0.33 -3.15 -17.44
N LEU A 176 0.45 -3.13 -16.36
CA LEU A 176 1.85 -2.69 -16.37
C LEU A 176 2.77 -3.62 -17.17
N HIS A 177 2.58 -4.94 -17.14
CA HIS A 177 3.34 -5.87 -17.98
C HIS A 177 3.16 -5.57 -19.47
N ASN A 178 1.96 -5.17 -19.88
CA ASN A 178 1.66 -4.83 -21.27
C ASN A 178 2.12 -3.42 -21.66
N LEU A 179 1.92 -2.44 -20.77
CA LEU A 179 2.09 -1.01 -21.08
C LEU A 179 3.45 -0.44 -20.67
N ALA A 180 4.10 -1.03 -19.67
CA ALA A 180 5.36 -0.57 -19.09
C ALA A 180 6.22 -1.75 -18.56
N PRO A 181 6.62 -2.71 -19.44
CA PRO A 181 7.25 -3.96 -19.01
C PRO A 181 8.53 -3.79 -18.19
N GLY A 182 9.34 -2.76 -18.46
CA GLY A 182 10.55 -2.49 -17.67
C GLY A 182 10.22 -2.09 -16.22
N PHE A 183 9.11 -1.40 -16.01
CA PHE A 183 8.64 -1.08 -14.67
C PHE A 183 8.00 -2.28 -13.98
N ALA A 184 7.26 -3.13 -14.71
CA ALA A 184 6.75 -4.39 -14.17
C ALA A 184 7.90 -5.26 -13.61
N HIS A 185 8.98 -5.40 -14.38
CA HIS A 185 10.19 -6.09 -13.93
C HIS A 185 10.86 -5.42 -12.70
N THR A 186 10.81 -4.09 -12.64
CA THR A 186 11.31 -3.35 -11.46
C THR A 186 10.51 -3.69 -10.21
N LEU A 187 9.19 -3.87 -10.34
CA LEU A 187 8.34 -4.26 -9.22
C LEU A 187 8.54 -5.74 -8.84
N GLU A 188 8.74 -6.65 -9.79
CA GLU A 188 9.12 -8.06 -9.51
C GLU A 188 10.40 -8.14 -8.66
N ARG A 189 11.36 -7.26 -8.90
CA ARG A 189 12.57 -7.16 -8.08
C ARG A 189 12.28 -6.72 -6.64
N VAL A 190 11.25 -5.89 -6.42
CA VAL A 190 10.79 -5.55 -5.07
C VAL A 190 10.10 -6.77 -4.45
N ASP A 191 9.27 -7.47 -5.21
CA ASP A 191 8.55 -8.66 -4.75
C ASP A 191 9.51 -9.78 -4.32
N ALA A 192 10.66 -9.90 -4.97
CA ALA A 192 11.70 -10.88 -4.69
C ALA A 192 12.64 -10.52 -3.51
N ASP A 193 12.50 -9.32 -2.92
CA ASP A 193 13.35 -8.91 -1.80
C ASP A 193 13.15 -9.84 -0.59
N PRO A 194 14.22 -10.27 0.12
CA PRO A 194 14.12 -11.24 1.22
C PRO A 194 13.23 -10.82 2.40
N VAL A 195 12.99 -9.52 2.59
CA VAL A 195 12.10 -9.00 3.65
C VAL A 195 10.67 -8.84 3.13
N VAL A 196 10.52 -8.49 1.84
CA VAL A 196 9.21 -8.29 1.21
C VAL A 196 8.53 -9.62 0.89
N ALA A 197 9.24 -10.55 0.25
CA ALA A 197 8.70 -11.79 -0.29
C ALA A 197 7.92 -12.62 0.73
N PRO A 198 8.41 -12.84 1.98
CA PRO A 198 7.68 -13.65 2.96
C PRO A 198 6.37 -13.00 3.41
N VAL A 199 6.33 -11.66 3.50
CA VAL A 199 5.11 -10.93 3.85
C VAL A 199 4.11 -11.02 2.71
N PHE A 200 4.56 -10.80 1.47
CA PHE A 200 3.68 -10.88 0.30
C PHE A 200 3.14 -12.29 0.07
N ALA A 201 3.95 -13.34 0.25
CA ALA A 201 3.50 -14.72 0.16
C ALA A 201 2.42 -15.06 1.20
N ARG A 202 2.48 -14.47 2.40
CA ARG A 202 1.42 -14.63 3.41
C ARG A 202 0.16 -13.84 3.05
N HIS A 203 0.32 -12.62 2.55
CA HIS A 203 -0.82 -11.77 2.16
C HIS A 203 -1.53 -12.24 0.90
N TRP A 204 -0.82 -12.87 -0.04
CA TRP A 204 -1.35 -13.34 -1.32
C TRP A 204 -0.74 -14.71 -1.67
N PRO A 205 -1.18 -15.80 -1.03
CA PRO A 205 -0.60 -17.13 -1.23
C PRO A 205 -0.77 -17.65 -2.66
N ASP A 206 -1.83 -17.23 -3.35
CA ASP A 206 -2.16 -17.62 -4.72
C ASP A 206 -1.70 -16.59 -5.77
N TRP A 207 -0.75 -15.71 -5.43
CA TRP A 207 -0.26 -14.70 -6.35
C TRP A 207 0.50 -15.34 -7.54
N GLN A 208 -0.09 -15.24 -8.74
CA GLN A 208 0.45 -15.85 -9.97
C GLN A 208 0.99 -14.85 -11.00
N VAL A 209 0.85 -13.54 -10.75
CA VAL A 209 1.28 -12.52 -11.71
C VAL A 209 2.78 -12.28 -11.56
N SER A 210 3.55 -12.90 -12.46
CA SER A 210 4.99 -12.66 -12.66
C SER A 210 5.21 -12.04 -14.02
#